data_AF-A0A1F9D9B3-F1
#
_entry.id   AF-A0A1F9D9B3-F1
#
_cell.length_a   1.000
_cell.length_b   1.000
_cell.length_c   1.000
_cell.angle_alpha   90.00
_cell.angle_beta   90.00
_cell.angle_gamma   90.00
#
_symmetry.space_group_name_H-M   'P 1'
#
loop_
_entity.id
_entity.type
_entity.pdbx_description
1 polymer ?
#
loop_
_entity_poly.entity_id
_entity_poly.type
_entity_poly.pdbx_seq_one_letter_code
_entity_poly.pdbx_strand_id
1 'polypeptide(L)'
;MGVKNMSNQQNKELRNYTFKGRVLLVYLMNAPNAFLGGVVISNPKTEELFGRTFLIGDVPSTSNDWAAGSRIGIAFDQVSHFLEFSDENEYLEKSSIAGGQDTGRSLKA
;
A
#
# COMPACT_ATOMS: atom_id res chain seq x y z
N MET A 1 -22.75 7.11 -37.22
CA MET A 1 -21.47 6.66 -36.64
C MET A 1 -21.30 7.35 -35.29
N GLY A 2 -21.72 6.71 -34.20
CA GLY A 2 -21.57 7.24 -32.85
C GLY A 2 -20.35 6.63 -32.20
N VAL A 3 -19.36 7.46 -31.88
CA VAL A 3 -18.16 7.06 -31.15
C VAL A 3 -18.61 6.63 -29.75
N LYS A 4 -18.61 5.33 -29.46
CA LYS A 4 -18.87 4.83 -28.11
C LYS A 4 -17.77 5.37 -27.20
N ASN A 5 -18.18 6.12 -26.16
CA ASN A 5 -17.36 6.54 -25.03
C ASN A 5 -16.66 5.34 -24.39
N MET A 6 -15.46 5.00 -24.86
CA MET A 6 -14.62 3.93 -24.34
C MET A 6 -13.98 4.26 -22.98
N SER A 7 -14.09 5.51 -22.50
CA SER A 7 -13.45 5.96 -21.24
C SER A 7 -14.19 5.56 -19.96
N ASN A 8 -15.51 5.30 -20.01
CA ASN A 8 -16.30 5.02 -18.80
C ASN A 8 -16.31 3.54 -18.36
N GLN A 9 -16.01 2.60 -19.26
CA GLN A 9 -15.93 1.18 -18.88
C GLN A 9 -14.58 0.82 -18.25
N GLN A 10 -13.47 1.39 -18.73
CA GLN A 10 -12.14 1.14 -18.16
C GLN A 10 -12.00 1.63 -16.71
N ASN A 11 -12.67 2.73 -16.35
CA ASN A 11 -12.70 3.26 -14.97
C ASN A 11 -13.56 2.43 -14.00
N LYS A 12 -14.42 1.53 -14.49
CA LYS A 12 -15.27 0.70 -13.65
C LYS A 12 -14.59 -0.61 -13.24
N GLU A 13 -13.66 -1.10 -14.04
CA GLU A 13 -12.95 -2.36 -13.79
C GLU A 13 -11.76 -2.21 -12.82
N LEU A 14 -11.18 -1.01 -12.71
CA LEU A 14 -10.19 -0.71 -11.67
C LEU A 14 -10.78 -0.68 -10.24
N ARG A 15 -12.11 -0.72 -10.10
CA ARG A 15 -12.80 -0.62 -8.80
C ARG A 15 -12.95 -1.94 -8.06
N ASN A 16 -12.63 -3.07 -8.69
CA ASN A 16 -12.85 -4.40 -8.14
C ASN A 16 -11.53 -5.19 -7.98
N TYR A 17 -10.44 -4.50 -7.64
CA TYR A 17 -9.26 -5.21 -7.18
C TYR A 17 -9.52 -5.74 -5.77
N THR A 18 -9.84 -7.03 -5.66
CA THR A 18 -9.96 -7.71 -4.38
C THR A 18 -8.57 -8.14 -3.93
N PHE A 19 -8.07 -7.52 -2.86
CA PHE A 19 -6.85 -7.95 -2.20
C PHE A 19 -7.01 -9.39 -1.72
N LYS A 20 -6.04 -10.23 -2.05
CA LYS A 20 -5.95 -11.61 -1.55
C LYS A 20 -5.11 -11.66 -0.28
N GLY A 21 -4.15 -10.74 -0.17
CA GLY A 21 -3.34 -10.57 1.03
C GLY A 21 -4.11 -9.95 2.18
N ARG A 22 -3.73 -10.32 3.41
CA ARG A 22 -4.21 -9.67 4.64
C ARG A 22 -3.34 -8.49 5.06
N VAL A 23 -2.18 -8.31 4.42
CA VAL A 23 -1.28 -7.19 4.66
C VAL A 23 -0.81 -6.62 3.32
N LEU A 24 -0.77 -5.29 3.21
CA LEU A 24 -0.23 -4.57 2.07
C LEU A 24 0.92 -3.69 2.50
N LEU A 25 2.00 -3.66 1.71
CA LEU A 25 2.96 -2.57 1.72
C LEU A 25 2.68 -1.67 0.52
N VAL A 26 2.38 -0.40 0.79
CA VAL A 26 1.89 0.57 -0.19
C VAL A 26 2.92 1.68 -0.37
N TYR A 27 3.34 1.92 -1.61
CA TYR A 27 4.22 3.03 -1.94
C TYR A 27 3.43 4.19 -2.52
N LEU A 28 3.64 5.39 -1.98
CA LEU A 28 2.91 6.59 -2.38
C LEU A 28 3.63 7.34 -3.50
N MET A 29 2.84 7.93 -4.41
CA MET A 29 3.36 8.95 -5.32
C MET A 29 3.78 10.17 -4.52
N ASN A 30 4.99 10.71 -4.79
CA ASN A 30 5.53 11.90 -4.11
C ASN A 30 5.47 11.80 -2.58
N ALA A 31 5.82 10.63 -2.04
CA ALA A 31 5.74 10.36 -0.61
C ALA A 31 6.57 11.38 0.21
N PRO A 32 6.03 11.93 1.32
CA PRO A 32 6.83 12.64 2.31
C PRO A 32 7.95 11.75 2.84
N ASN A 33 9.05 12.35 3.32
CA ASN A 33 10.22 11.60 3.82
C ASN A 33 9.87 10.52 4.85
N ALA A 34 8.89 10.79 5.71
CA ALA A 34 8.42 9.83 6.72
C ALA A 34 7.79 8.56 6.14
N PHE A 35 7.38 8.56 4.87
CA PHE A 35 6.68 7.46 4.20
C PHE A 35 7.43 6.90 2.98
N LEU A 36 8.72 7.24 2.82
CA LEU A 36 9.53 6.73 1.70
C LEU A 36 9.71 5.20 1.74
N GLY A 37 9.71 4.61 2.94
CA GLY A 37 9.75 3.15 3.15
C GLY A 37 8.43 2.44 2.83
N GLY A 38 7.41 3.17 2.39
CA GLY A 38 6.06 2.68 2.19
C GLY A 38 5.24 2.67 3.48
N VAL A 39 3.94 2.41 3.32
CA VAL A 39 2.96 2.35 4.40
C VAL A 39 2.39 0.95 4.46
N VAL A 40 2.38 0.34 5.63
CA VAL A 40 1.85 -1.01 5.82
C VAL A 40 0.42 -0.93 6.31
N ILE A 41 -0.47 -1.73 5.72
CA ILE A 41 -1.89 -1.80 6.07
C ILE A 41 -2.28 -3.27 6.26
N SER A 42 -2.78 -3.60 7.45
CA SER A 42 -3.42 -4.87 7.77
C SER A 42 -4.93 -4.81 7.46
N ASN A 43 -5.48 -5.96 7.06
CA ASN A 43 -6.88 -6.16 6.67
C ASN A 43 -7.41 -5.11 5.69
N PRO A 44 -6.72 -4.92 4.55
CA PRO A 44 -7.03 -3.86 3.60
C PRO A 44 -8.43 -4.02 3.00
N LYS A 45 -9.16 -2.91 2.87
CA LYS A 45 -10.40 -2.82 2.09
C LYS A 45 -10.47 -1.47 1.39
N THR A 46 -11.20 -1.44 0.28
CA THR A 46 -11.51 -0.17 -0.41
C THR A 46 -12.83 0.40 0.12
N GLU A 47 -12.85 1.68 0.46
CA GLU A 47 -14.04 2.40 0.93
C GLU A 47 -14.14 3.75 0.21
N GLU A 48 -15.34 4.15 -0.21
CA GLU A 48 -15.58 5.47 -0.81
C GLU A 48 -15.94 6.47 0.29
N LEU A 49 -15.08 7.47 0.49
CA LEU A 49 -15.24 8.51 1.50
C LEU A 49 -15.06 9.87 0.84
N PHE A 50 -16.00 10.80 1.08
CA PHE A 50 -15.93 12.17 0.56
C PHE A 50 -15.77 12.25 -0.97
N GLY A 51 -16.37 11.32 -1.71
CA GLY A 51 -16.27 11.23 -3.17
C GLY A 51 -14.92 10.72 -3.71
N ARG A 52 -14.10 10.12 -2.84
CA ARG A 52 -12.79 9.57 -3.17
C ARG A 52 -12.66 8.15 -2.63
N THR A 53 -12.01 7.27 -3.37
CA THR A 53 -11.74 5.90 -2.91
C THR A 53 -10.50 5.88 -2.04
N PHE A 54 -10.61 5.27 -0.87
CA PHE A 54 -9.51 5.05 0.07
C PHE A 54 -9.26 3.56 0.26
N LEU A 55 -8.00 3.19 0.39
CA LEU A 55 -7.54 1.95 0.98
C LEU A 55 -7.51 2.14 2.50
N ILE A 56 -8.43 1.45 3.17
CA ILE A 56 -8.62 1.51 4.62
C ILE A 56 -8.15 0.19 5.24
N GLY A 57 -7.54 0.29 6.41
CA GLY A 57 -7.25 -0.85 7.28
C GLY A 57 -6.64 -0.36 8.58
N ASP A 58 -5.79 -1.18 9.17
CA ASP A 58 -5.11 -0.86 10.41
C ASP A 58 -3.60 -0.88 10.21
N VAL A 59 -2.86 0.00 10.89
CA VAL A 59 -1.41 -0.13 10.96
C VAL A 59 -1.07 -1.39 11.77
N PRO A 60 -0.23 -2.31 11.27
CA PRO A 60 0.11 -3.53 11.99
C PRO A 60 0.55 -3.22 13.42
N SER A 61 -0.01 -3.94 14.40
CA SER A 61 0.33 -3.74 15.81
C SER A 61 1.77 -4.13 16.14
N THR A 62 2.37 -4.94 15.26
CA THR A 62 3.77 -5.37 15.31
C THR A 62 4.75 -4.33 14.75
N SER A 63 4.25 -3.23 14.14
CA SER A 63 5.10 -2.15 13.64
C SER A 63 5.71 -1.35 14.79
N ASN A 64 6.99 -0.98 14.65
CA ASN A 64 7.66 -0.06 15.58
C ASN A 64 7.37 1.40 15.20
N ASP A 65 6.09 1.75 15.09
CA ASP A 65 5.60 3.07 14.69
C ASP A 65 4.61 3.60 15.74
N TRP A 66 4.58 4.91 15.94
CA TRP A 66 3.64 5.56 16.85
C TRP A 66 2.18 5.38 16.41
N ALA A 67 1.96 5.10 15.12
CA ALA A 67 0.65 4.83 14.55
C ALA A 67 0.18 3.37 14.70
N ALA A 68 0.98 2.48 15.30
CA ALA A 68 0.66 1.06 15.43
C ALA A 68 -0.75 0.82 16.05
N GLY A 69 -1.52 -0.08 15.44
CA GLY A 69 -2.89 -0.40 15.84
C GLY A 69 -3.93 0.69 15.53
N SER A 70 -3.52 1.83 14.96
CA SER A 70 -4.45 2.88 14.54
C SER A 70 -5.07 2.53 13.19
N ARG A 71 -6.34 2.93 13.01
CA ARG A 71 -6.99 2.89 11.70
C ARG A 71 -6.30 3.88 10.77
N ILE A 72 -5.99 3.43 9.55
CA ILE A 72 -5.35 4.23 8.51
C ILE A 72 -6.20 4.27 7.25
N GLY A 73 -6.12 5.38 6.52
CA GLY A 73 -6.72 5.53 5.20
C GLY A 73 -5.77 6.21 4.24
N ILE A 74 -5.50 5.54 3.11
CA ILE A 74 -4.68 6.07 2.02
C ILE A 74 -5.59 6.27 0.82
N ALA A 75 -5.58 7.46 0.23
CA ALA A 75 -6.31 7.66 -1.01
C ALA A 75 -5.75 6.77 -2.13
N PHE A 76 -6.61 6.00 -2.77
CA PHE A 76 -6.19 4.95 -3.71
C PHE A 76 -5.46 5.53 -4.93
N ASP A 77 -5.87 6.71 -5.38
CA ASP A 77 -5.24 7.50 -6.44
C ASP A 77 -3.90 8.14 -6.04
N GLN A 78 -3.37 7.89 -4.83
CA GLN A 78 -2.01 8.26 -4.40
C GLN A 78 -1.08 7.06 -4.38
N VAL A 79 -1.58 5.86 -4.64
CA VAL A 79 -0.77 4.64 -4.64
C VAL A 79 0.00 4.54 -5.96
N SER A 80 1.32 4.46 -5.87
CA SER A 80 2.21 4.20 -7.01
C SER A 80 2.25 2.71 -7.34
N HIS A 81 2.50 1.87 -6.34
CA HIS A 81 2.47 0.41 -6.42
C HIS A 81 2.32 -0.19 -5.02
N PHE A 82 2.00 -1.48 -4.95
CA PHE A 82 1.85 -2.21 -3.69
C PHE A 82 2.39 -3.63 -3.79
N LEU A 83 2.72 -4.21 -2.64
CA LEU A 83 3.01 -5.63 -2.46
C LEU A 83 1.94 -6.24 -1.56
N GLU A 84 1.49 -7.45 -1.89
CA GLU A 84 0.55 -8.21 -1.07
C GLU A 84 1.26 -9.32 -0.31
N PHE A 85 0.87 -9.50 0.95
CA PHE A 85 1.32 -10.57 1.81
C PHE A 85 0.10 -11.28 2.40
N SER A 86 0.17 -12.59 2.50
CA SER A 86 -0.90 -13.43 3.04
C SER A 86 -1.21 -13.16 4.51
N ASP A 87 -0.20 -12.78 5.30
CA ASP A 87 -0.29 -12.37 6.70
C ASP A 87 0.93 -11.54 7.15
N GLU A 88 0.92 -11.11 8.43
CA GLU A 88 2.00 -10.31 9.02
C GLU A 88 3.33 -11.08 9.12
N ASN A 89 3.32 -12.41 9.25
CA ASN A 89 4.56 -13.18 9.36
C ASN A 89 5.30 -13.18 8.02
N GLU A 90 4.59 -13.39 6.92
CA GLU A 90 5.19 -13.32 5.58
C GLU A 90 5.77 -11.92 5.31
N TYR A 91 5.06 -10.86 5.72
CA TYR A 91 5.55 -9.49 5.63
C TYR A 91 6.85 -9.29 6.43
N LEU A 92 6.89 -9.74 7.70
CA LEU A 92 8.06 -9.61 8.56
C LEU A 92 9.27 -10.40 8.01
N GLU A 93 9.05 -11.60 7.50
CA GLU A 93 10.11 -12.41 6.87
C GLU A 93 10.72 -11.68 5.68
N LYS A 94 9.88 -11.22 4.74
CA LYS A 94 10.36 -10.55 3.52
C LYS A 94 10.96 -9.17 3.79
N SER A 95 10.43 -8.42 4.74
CA SER A 95 10.97 -7.11 5.13
C SER A 95 12.32 -7.23 5.83
N SER A 96 12.53 -8.28 6.64
CA SER A 96 13.83 -8.55 7.27
C SER A 96 14.93 -8.88 6.24
N ILE A 97 14.57 -9.57 5.16
CA ILE A 97 15.47 -9.87 4.04
C ILE A 97 15.81 -8.58 3.27
N ALA A 98 14.80 -7.72 3.03
CA ALA A 98 15.01 -6.44 2.35
C ALA A 98 15.89 -5.48 3.17
N GLY A 99 15.71 -5.43 4.49
CA GLY A 99 16.54 -4.63 5.40
C GLY A 99 17.95 -5.20 5.64
N GLY A 100 18.16 -6.49 5.36
CA GLY A 100 19.45 -7.16 5.52
C GLY A 100 20.46 -6.90 4.40
N GLN A 101 20.05 -6.37 3.24
CA GLN A 101 20.94 -6.19 2.08
C GLN A 101 21.70 -4.83 2.05
N ASP A 102 21.47 -3.92 2.99
CA ASP A 102 22.08 -2.57 2.95
C ASP A 102 23.33 -2.38 3.84
N THR A 103 23.99 -3.47 4.26
CA THR A 103 25.27 -3.39 5.01
C THR A 103 26.51 -3.61 4.13
N GLY A 104 26.35 -3.73 2.80
CA GLY A 104 27.41 -4.12 1.87
C GLY A 104 28.02 -3.02 0.98
N ARG A 105 27.46 -1.80 0.93
CA ARG A 105 28.06 -0.69 0.16
C ARG A 105 28.63 0.38 1.07
N SER A 106 29.74 0.02 1.71
CA SER A 106 30.76 1.00 2.09
C SER A 106 31.32 1.59 0.78
N LEU A 107 30.78 2.74 0.35
CA LEU A 107 31.49 3.61 -0.57
C LEU A 107 32.68 4.16 0.20
N LYS A 108 33.81 3.47 0.09
CA LYS A 108 35.11 4.02 0.49
C LYS A 108 35.42 5.22 -0.41
N ALA A 109 35.68 6.34 0.26
CA ALA A 109 36.56 7.47 -0.07
C ALA A 109 36.43 8.09 -1.46
#